data_AF-A0A7R9YQY3-F1
#
_entry.id   AF-A0A7R9YQY3-F1
#
_cell.length_a   1.000
_cell.length_b   1.000
_cell.length_c   1.000
_cell.angle_alpha   90.00
_cell.angle_beta   90.00
_cell.angle_gamma   90.00
#
_symmetry.space_group_name_H-M   'P 1'
#
loop_
_entity.id
_entity.type
_entity.pdbx_description
1 polymer ?
#
loop_
_entity_poly.entity_id
_entity_poly.type
_entity_poly.pdbx_seq_one_letter_code
_entity_poly.pdbx_strand_id
1 'polypeptide(L)'
;AAYWARVDLDRLRPRLDASAAEVAGEQETAAAHRKALADATKEFRRAVDRSDPTAKAVGGLLRQYQEEIDRLTRRAKAGEAAFLDVYQALADAPDPAPALAAGADAEARAAEALAVARRTRHELA
;
A
#
# COMPACT_ATOMS: atom_id res chain seq x y z
N ALA A 1 18.72 15.57 -0.36
CA ALA A 1 17.62 16.55 -0.35
C ALA A 1 16.77 16.52 -1.63
N ALA A 2 17.36 16.72 -2.82
CA ALA A 2 16.60 16.90 -4.08
C ALA A 2 15.69 15.74 -4.52
N TYR A 3 15.93 14.51 -4.06
CA TYR A 3 15.03 13.38 -4.32
C TYR A 3 13.73 13.50 -3.51
N TRP A 4 13.83 13.66 -2.19
CA TRP A 4 12.67 13.78 -1.29
C TRP A 4 11.82 15.03 -1.56
N ALA A 5 12.46 16.13 -1.97
CA ALA A 5 11.72 17.31 -2.43
C ALA A 5 10.85 17.03 -3.68
N ARG A 6 11.21 16.06 -4.53
CA ARG A 6 10.38 15.63 -5.67
C ARG A 6 9.31 14.61 -5.27
N VAL A 7 9.58 13.82 -4.24
CA VAL A 7 8.59 12.90 -3.66
C VAL A 7 7.44 13.71 -3.08
N ASP A 8 7.73 14.86 -2.45
CA ASP A 8 6.74 15.80 -1.90
C ASP A 8 5.74 15.07 -1.01
N LEU A 9 6.23 14.65 0.17
CA LEU A 9 5.47 13.75 1.03
C LEU A 9 4.17 14.40 1.51
N ASP A 10 4.19 15.72 1.71
CA ASP A 10 3.01 16.50 2.06
C ASP A 10 1.91 16.42 1.01
N ARG A 11 2.27 16.47 -0.28
CA ARG A 11 1.30 16.31 -1.37
C ARG A 11 0.92 14.86 -1.63
N LEU A 12 1.82 13.92 -1.36
CA LEU A 12 1.57 12.49 -1.54
C LEU A 12 0.57 11.96 -0.50
N ARG A 13 0.69 12.39 0.76
CA ARG A 13 -0.14 11.92 1.88
C ARG A 13 -1.65 11.96 1.61
N PRO A 14 -2.26 13.09 1.21
CA PRO A 14 -3.70 13.14 0.94
C PRO A 14 -4.18 12.16 -0.14
N ARG A 15 -3.31 11.84 -1.12
CA ARG A 15 -3.62 10.86 -2.16
C ARG A 15 -3.59 9.44 -1.60
N LEU A 16 -2.62 9.15 -0.74
CA LEU A 16 -2.54 7.86 -0.05
C LEU A 16 -3.71 7.68 0.92
N ASP A 17 -4.10 8.73 1.65
CA ASP A 17 -5.27 8.72 2.55
C ASP A 17 -6.55 8.34 1.78
N ALA A 18 -6.77 8.97 0.63
CA ALA A 18 -7.91 8.69 -0.23
C ALA A 18 -7.91 7.22 -0.73
N SER A 19 -6.76 6.72 -1.19
CA SER A 19 -6.62 5.32 -1.59
C SER A 19 -6.81 4.34 -0.43
N ALA A 20 -6.34 4.68 0.78
CA ALA A 20 -6.55 3.86 1.97
C ALA A 20 -8.02 3.78 2.38
N ALA A 21 -8.76 4.89 2.29
CA ALA A 21 -10.19 4.92 2.52
C ALA A 21 -10.96 4.08 1.49
N GLU A 22 -10.60 4.16 0.21
CA GLU A 22 -11.19 3.34 -0.86
C GLU A 22 -10.94 1.84 -0.61
N VAL A 23 -9.69 1.47 -0.29
CA VAL A 23 -9.33 0.08 0.06
C VAL A 23 -10.15 -0.43 1.25
N ALA A 24 -10.34 0.38 2.29
CA ALA A 24 -11.15 -0.02 3.44
C ALA A 24 -12.62 -0.28 3.06
N GLY A 25 -13.21 0.58 2.22
CA GLY A 25 -14.56 0.39 1.70
C GLY A 25 -14.72 -0.84 0.81
N GLU A 26 -13.74 -1.10 -0.06
CA GLU A 26 -13.71 -2.29 -0.91
C GLU A 26 -13.53 -3.57 -0.10
N GLN A 27 -12.74 -3.56 0.98
CA GLN A 27 -12.58 -4.71 1.88
C GLN A 27 -13.91 -5.12 2.54
N GLU A 28 -14.69 -4.15 3.03
CA GLU A 28 -16.00 -4.40 3.62
C GLU A 28 -16.98 -4.94 2.58
N THR A 29 -17.06 -4.29 1.42
CA THR A 29 -17.93 -4.67 0.31
C THR A 29 -17.61 -6.07 -0.21
N ALA A 30 -16.33 -6.38 -0.45
CA ALA A 30 -15.87 -7.69 -0.89
C ALA A 30 -16.18 -8.79 0.12
N ALA A 31 -16.03 -8.51 1.43
CA ALA A 31 -16.38 -9.47 2.48
C ALA A 31 -17.88 -9.81 2.47
N ALA A 32 -18.74 -8.80 2.35
CA ALA A 32 -20.19 -8.98 2.27
C ALA A 32 -20.60 -9.77 1.01
N HIS A 33 -20.10 -9.36 -0.17
CA HIS A 33 -20.41 -10.03 -1.43
C HIS A 33 -19.97 -11.49 -1.46
N ARG A 34 -18.78 -11.78 -0.92
CA ARG A 34 -18.26 -13.15 -0.90
C ARG A 34 -19.08 -14.06 0.02
N LYS A 35 -19.54 -13.54 1.17
CA LYS A 35 -20.47 -14.26 2.06
C LYS A 35 -21.78 -14.58 1.35
N ALA A 36 -22.39 -13.57 0.71
CA ALA A 36 -23.64 -13.74 -0.03
C ALA A 36 -23.50 -14.78 -1.16
N LEU A 37 -22.39 -14.74 -1.91
CA LEU A 37 -22.14 -15.69 -2.99
C LEU A 37 -21.94 -17.13 -2.47
N ALA A 38 -21.26 -17.29 -1.34
CA ALA A 38 -21.09 -18.60 -0.70
C ALA A 38 -22.43 -19.19 -0.25
N ASP A 39 -23.29 -18.37 0.35
CA ASP A 39 -24.63 -18.77 0.80
C ASP A 39 -25.52 -19.14 -0.40
N ALA A 40 -25.55 -18.31 -1.45
CA ALA A 40 -26.29 -18.60 -2.69
C ALA A 40 -25.79 -19.90 -3.37
N THR A 41 -24.48 -20.13 -3.39
CA THR A 41 -23.89 -21.37 -3.93
C THR A 41 -24.33 -22.60 -3.13
N LYS A 42 -24.43 -22.47 -1.80
CA LYS A 42 -24.86 -23.55 -0.91
C LYS A 42 -26.35 -23.85 -1.09
N GLU A 43 -27.18 -22.82 -1.25
CA GLU A 43 -28.61 -22.95 -1.53
C GLU A 43 -28.85 -23.62 -2.88
N PHE A 44 -28.18 -23.17 -3.94
CA PHE A 44 -28.25 -23.79 -5.26
C PHE A 44 -27.93 -25.29 -5.21
N ARG A 45 -26.85 -25.67 -4.52
CA ARG A 45 -26.46 -27.09 -4.36
C ARG A 45 -27.48 -27.93 -3.59
N ARG A 46 -28.36 -27.32 -2.80
CA ARG A 46 -29.45 -28.00 -2.07
C ARG A 46 -30.70 -28.14 -2.94
N ALA A 47 -30.95 -27.17 -3.81
CA ALA A 47 -32.13 -27.13 -4.68
C ALA A 47 -32.04 -28.08 -5.88
N VAL A 48 -30.83 -28.39 -6.36
CA VAL A 48 -30.63 -29.27 -7.52
C VAL A 48 -30.71 -30.76 -7.18
N ASP A 49 -31.33 -31.53 -8.07
CA ASP A 49 -31.33 -33.00 -7.99
C ASP A 49 -29.93 -33.54 -8.26
N ARG A 50 -29.40 -34.33 -7.32
CA ARG A 50 -28.05 -34.91 -7.40
C ARG A 50 -27.95 -36.06 -8.40
N SER A 51 -29.08 -36.60 -8.84
CA SER A 51 -29.12 -37.65 -9.86
C SER A 51 -29.02 -37.09 -11.29
N ASP A 52 -29.22 -35.78 -11.48
CA ASP A 52 -29.05 -35.10 -12.78
C ASP A 52 -27.55 -34.97 -13.16
N PRO A 53 -27.11 -35.57 -14.28
CA PRO A 53 -25.73 -35.40 -14.78
C PRO A 53 -25.31 -33.95 -14.98
N THR A 54 -26.26 -33.07 -15.34
CA THR A 54 -26.04 -31.63 -15.52
C THR A 54 -25.69 -30.96 -14.20
N ALA A 55 -26.39 -31.30 -13.12
CA ALA A 55 -26.10 -30.80 -11.78
C ALA A 55 -24.68 -31.17 -11.32
N LYS A 56 -24.19 -32.36 -11.69
CA LYS A 56 -22.80 -32.77 -11.41
C LYS A 56 -21.77 -31.94 -12.17
N ALA A 57 -22.00 -31.69 -13.47
CA ALA A 57 -21.11 -30.86 -14.30
C ALA A 57 -21.06 -29.41 -13.79
N VAL A 58 -22.23 -28.82 -13.50
CA VAL A 58 -22.34 -27.47 -12.93
C VAL A 58 -21.67 -27.41 -11.56
N GLY A 59 -21.83 -28.43 -10.72
CA GLY A 59 -21.14 -28.51 -9.42
C GLY A 59 -19.61 -28.50 -9.54
N GLY A 60 -19.07 -29.18 -10.56
CA GLY A 60 -17.64 -29.14 -10.89
C GLY A 60 -17.18 -27.76 -11.33
N LEU A 61 -17.93 -27.12 -12.24
CA LEU A 61 -17.64 -25.76 -12.71
C LEU A 61 -17.68 -24.74 -11.57
N LEU A 62 -18.72 -24.78 -10.74
CA LEU A 62 -18.85 -23.90 -9.57
C LEU A 62 -17.68 -24.05 -8.60
N ARG A 63 -17.13 -25.26 -8.43
CA ARG A 63 -15.93 -25.45 -7.61
C ARG A 63 -14.71 -24.74 -8.19
N GLN A 64 -14.48 -24.83 -9.50
CA GLN A 64 -13.37 -24.13 -10.17
C GLN A 64 -13.50 -22.60 -10.04
N TYR A 65 -14.70 -22.05 -10.24
CA TYR A 65 -14.94 -20.62 -10.04
C TYR A 65 -14.70 -20.19 -8.58
N GLN A 66 -15.14 -21.00 -7.61
CA GLN A 66 -14.90 -20.70 -6.19
C GLN A 66 -13.40 -20.73 -5.85
N GLU A 67 -12.64 -21.69 -6.39
CA GLU A 67 -11.19 -21.77 -6.20
C GLU A 67 -10.47 -20.55 -6.79
N GLU A 68 -10.87 -20.08 -7.98
CA GLU A 68 -10.28 -18.88 -8.60
C GLU A 68 -10.68 -17.61 -7.85
N ILE A 69 -11.94 -17.46 -7.43
CA ILE A 69 -12.38 -16.37 -6.56
C ILE A 69 -11.54 -16.36 -5.27
N ASP A 70 -11.32 -17.53 -4.67
CA ASP A 70 -10.53 -17.64 -3.45
C ASP A 70 -9.08 -17.20 -3.64
N ARG A 71 -8.49 -17.58 -4.78
CA ARG A 71 -7.14 -17.17 -5.16
C ARG A 71 -7.06 -15.67 -5.41
N LEU A 72 -8.00 -15.10 -6.16
CA LEU A 72 -8.07 -13.67 -6.43
C LEU A 72 -8.24 -12.88 -5.14
N THR A 73 -9.12 -13.30 -4.23
CA THR A 73 -9.28 -12.60 -2.96
C THR A 73 -8.05 -12.70 -2.08
N ARG A 74 -7.36 -13.85 -2.04
CA ARG A 74 -6.08 -13.96 -1.31
C ARG A 74 -5.04 -12.99 -1.88
N ARG A 75 -4.92 -12.91 -3.20
CA ARG A 75 -3.99 -11.98 -3.86
C ARG A 75 -4.35 -10.51 -3.59
N ALA A 76 -5.64 -10.16 -3.67
CA ALA A 76 -6.13 -8.82 -3.38
C ALA A 76 -5.82 -8.41 -1.94
N LYS A 77 -6.22 -9.23 -0.95
CA LYS A 77 -5.91 -8.99 0.47
C LYS A 77 -4.42 -8.81 0.75
N ALA A 78 -3.57 -9.60 0.10
CA ALA A 78 -2.12 -9.47 0.26
C ALA A 78 -1.60 -8.12 -0.30
N GLY A 79 -2.09 -7.69 -1.46
CA GLY A 79 -1.73 -6.39 -2.05
C GLY A 79 -2.24 -5.21 -1.23
N GLU A 80 -3.48 -5.29 -0.77
CA GLU A 80 -4.11 -4.27 0.10
C GLU A 80 -3.36 -4.16 1.43
N ALA A 81 -3.02 -5.28 2.07
CA ALA A 81 -2.24 -5.28 3.31
C ALA A 81 -0.86 -4.64 3.11
N ALA A 82 -0.13 -5.04 2.06
CA ALA A 82 1.18 -4.46 1.77
C ALA A 82 1.10 -2.95 1.48
N PHE A 83 0.05 -2.50 0.81
CA PHE A 83 -0.21 -1.07 0.61
C PHE A 83 -0.45 -0.35 1.93
N LEU A 84 -1.37 -0.87 2.76
CA LEU A 84 -1.72 -0.26 4.04
C LEU A 84 -0.52 -0.19 5.01
N ASP A 85 0.32 -1.22 5.04
CA ASP A 85 1.54 -1.26 5.84
C ASP A 85 2.51 -0.11 5.47
N VAL A 86 2.75 0.08 4.16
CA VAL A 86 3.61 1.17 3.67
C VAL A 86 2.95 2.53 3.90
N TYR A 87 1.65 2.63 3.64
CA TYR A 87 0.88 3.85 3.85
C TYR A 87 0.95 4.31 5.31
N GLN A 88 0.72 3.44 6.29
CA GLN A 88 0.79 3.78 7.72
C GLN A 88 2.15 4.34 8.10
N ALA A 89 3.24 3.72 7.60
CA ALA A 89 4.59 4.23 7.84
C ALA A 89 4.83 5.63 7.26
N LEU A 90 4.18 5.97 6.15
CA LEU A 90 4.32 7.26 5.48
C LEU A 90 3.36 8.34 5.99
N ALA A 91 2.18 7.95 6.48
CA ALA A 91 1.17 8.88 6.99
C ALA A 91 1.69 9.66 8.20
N ASP A 92 2.33 8.96 9.13
CA ASP A 92 2.85 9.52 10.38
C ASP A 92 4.26 10.12 10.26
N ALA A 93 4.97 9.84 9.16
CA ALA A 93 6.33 10.29 8.97
C ALA A 93 6.40 11.81 8.68
N PRO A 94 7.29 12.58 9.33
CA PRO A 94 7.58 13.94 8.89
C PRO A 94 8.28 13.91 7.53
N ASP A 95 8.06 14.92 6.69
CA ASP A 95 8.79 15.02 5.42
C ASP A 95 10.30 15.17 5.70
N PRO A 96 11.17 14.29 5.18
CA PRO A 96 12.61 14.38 5.42
C PRO A 96 13.30 15.47 4.59
N ALA A 97 12.66 16.03 3.56
CA ALA A 97 13.28 17.01 2.67
C ALA A 97 13.80 18.27 3.39
N PRO A 98 13.06 18.90 4.32
CA PRO A 98 13.54 20.07 5.07
C PRO A 98 14.77 19.76 5.92
N ALA A 99 14.77 18.64 6.65
CA ALA A 99 15.88 18.23 7.50
C ALA A 99 17.14 17.91 6.66
N LEU A 100 16.97 17.23 5.52
CA LEU A 100 18.06 16.92 4.60
C LEU A 100 18.64 18.18 3.93
N ALA A 101 17.80 19.18 3.63
CA ALA A 101 18.27 20.45 3.10
C ALA A 101 19.08 21.22 4.15
N ALA A 102 18.55 21.35 5.37
CA ALA A 102 19.25 22.01 6.48
C ALA A 102 20.59 21.34 6.81
N GLY A 103 20.67 20.01 6.73
CA GLY A 103 21.92 19.26 6.91
C GLY A 103 22.98 19.58 5.84
N ALA A 104 22.57 19.64 4.57
CA ALA A 104 23.47 20.00 3.47
C ALA A 104 23.98 21.46 3.59
N ASP A 105 23.10 22.38 3.97
CA ASP A 105 23.47 23.78 4.21
C ASP A 105 24.40 23.94 5.42
N ALA A 106 24.20 23.14 6.47
CA ALA A 106 25.09 23.11 7.62
C ALA A 106 26.48 22.57 7.25
N GLU A 107 26.56 21.52 6.43
CA GLU A 107 27.82 20.98 5.93
C GLU A 107 28.59 22.00 5.08
N ALA A 108 27.90 22.70 4.18
CA ALA A 108 28.50 23.75 3.36
C ALA A 108 29.10 24.87 4.22
N ARG A 109 28.34 25.37 5.22
CA ARG A 109 28.82 26.40 6.15
C ARG A 109 29.99 25.91 7.00
N ALA A 110 29.97 24.66 7.43
CA ALA A 110 31.08 24.08 8.19
C ALA A 110 32.36 23.98 7.34
N ALA A 111 32.24 23.60 6.07
CA ALA A 111 33.37 23.55 5.13
C ALA A 111 33.97 24.95 4.88
N GLU A 112 33.12 25.96 4.69
CA GLU A 112 33.55 27.36 4.55
C GLU A 112 34.26 27.86 5.82
N ALA A 113 33.68 27.62 6.99
CA ALA A 113 34.28 28.01 8.26
C ALA A 113 35.65 27.35 8.47
N LEU A 114 35.80 26.07 8.12
CA LEU A 114 37.07 25.36 8.17
C LEU A 114 38.10 25.95 7.20
N ALA A 115 37.68 26.32 5.98
CA ALA A 115 38.54 26.94 5.00
C ALA A 115 39.05 28.31 5.46
N VAL A 116 38.17 29.13 6.04
CA VAL A 116 38.53 30.41 6.66
C VAL A 116 39.52 30.20 7.80
N ALA A 117 39.23 29.30 8.74
CA ALA A 117 40.12 29.00 9.86
C ALA A 117 41.52 28.52 9.41
N ARG A 118 41.58 27.71 8.35
CA ARG A 118 42.86 27.28 7.75
C ARG A 118 43.64 28.45 7.17
N ARG A 119 42.97 29.38 6.48
CA ARG A 119 43.61 30.58 5.91
C ARG A 119 44.17 31.48 7.02
N THR A 120 43.35 31.83 8.01
CA THR A 120 43.78 32.67 9.14
C THR A 120 44.95 32.06 9.90
N ARG A 121 44.97 30.73 10.07
CA ARG A 121 46.11 30.03 10.68
C ARG A 121 47.41 30.18 9.88
N HIS A 122 47.35 30.20 8.55
CA HIS A 122 48.54 30.40 7.72
C HIS A 122 49.02 31.85 7.75
N GLU A 123 48.11 32.82 7.88
CA GLU A 123 48.47 34.25 7.95
C GLU A 123 49.10 34.65 9.29
N LEU A 124 48.84 33.89 10.36
CA LEU A 124 49.35 34.12 11.72
C LEU A 124 50.64 33.32 12.05
N ALA A 125 51.09 32.45 11.15
CA ALA A 125 52.29 31.62 11.30
C ALA A 125 53.46 32.22 10.51
#